data_AF-A0A392Q153-F1
#
_entry.id   AF-A0A392Q153-F1
#
_cell.length_a   1.000
_cell.length_b   1.000
_cell.length_c   1.000
_cell.angle_alpha   90.00
_cell.angle_beta   90.00
_cell.angle_gamma   90.00
#
_symmetry.space_group_name_H-M   'P 1'
#
loop_
_entity.id
_entity.type
_entity.pdbx_description
1 polymer ?
#
loop_
_entity_poly.entity_id
_entity_poly.type
_entity_poly.pdbx_seq_one_letter_code
_entity_poly.pdbx_strand_id
1 'polypeptide(L)'
;MPPVPHFVRADMLPSGYLIRPCEGGGSIIHIVDHMDLEPWSVPEVLRPLYESPTVLAQKTTMAALRHLRQISHEVSQPNVTGWGRRPAALRALSQRLSR
;
A
#
# COMPACT_ATOMS: atom_id res chain seq x y z
N MET A 1 -13.20 15.05 -2.91
CA MET A 1 -13.21 14.73 -4.35
C MET A 1 -14.67 14.53 -4.75
N PRO A 2 -15.16 15.14 -5.84
CA PRO A 2 -16.56 15.00 -6.23
C PRO A 2 -16.89 13.54 -6.62
N PRO A 3 -18.16 13.12 -6.51
CA PRO A 3 -18.61 11.84 -7.06
C PRO A 3 -18.45 11.86 -8.59
N VAL A 4 -17.96 10.75 -9.15
CA VAL A 4 -17.81 10.58 -10.60
C VAL A 4 -19.03 9.79 -11.10
N PRO A 5 -19.73 10.24 -12.15
CA PRO A 5 -20.87 9.49 -12.70
C PRO A 5 -20.47 8.07 -13.07
N HIS A 6 -21.36 7.10 -12.80
CA HIS A 6 -21.18 5.67 -13.10
C HIS A 6 -20.08 4.94 -12.32
N PHE A 7 -19.41 5.61 -11.36
CA PHE A 7 -18.47 4.95 -10.44
C PHE A 7 -19.01 4.98 -9.02
N VAL A 8 -19.06 3.80 -8.40
CA VAL A 8 -19.31 3.67 -6.96
C VAL A 8 -17.99 3.91 -6.25
N ARG A 9 -17.99 4.86 -5.31
CA ARG A 9 -16.84 5.12 -4.45
C ARG A 9 -16.88 4.09 -3.31
N ALA A 10 -15.76 3.41 -3.10
CA ALA A 10 -15.54 2.59 -1.92
C ALA A 10 -15.43 3.46 -0.66
N ASP A 11 -15.96 2.95 0.45
CA ASP A 11 -15.85 3.58 1.75
C ASP A 11 -14.72 2.96 2.56
N MET A 12 -13.90 3.81 3.18
CA MET A 12 -12.86 3.37 4.11
C MET A 12 -13.39 3.53 5.53
N LEU A 13 -13.69 2.40 6.17
CA LEU A 13 -14.08 2.35 7.57
C LEU A 13 -12.83 2.48 8.47
N PRO A 14 -12.96 2.52 9.81
CA PRO A 14 -11.83 2.75 10.70
C PRO A 14 -10.62 1.86 10.40
N SER A 15 -9.59 2.51 9.87
CA SER A 15 -8.34 1.92 9.40
C SER A 15 -7.18 2.68 10.05
N GLY A 16 -6.02 2.05 10.16
CA GLY A 16 -4.88 2.66 10.83
C GLY A 16 -3.64 1.78 10.89
N TYR A 17 -2.63 2.28 11.58
CA TYR A 17 -1.37 1.55 11.76
C TYR A 17 -0.76 1.81 13.14
N LEU A 18 0.07 0.86 13.58
CA LEU A 18 0.91 0.98 14.77
C LEU A 18 2.34 0.57 14.40
N ILE A 19 3.29 1.45 14.66
CA ILE A 19 4.72 1.17 14.51
C ILE A 19 5.33 1.14 15.91
N ARG A 20 5.89 -0.01 16.30
CA ARG A 20 6.54 -0.20 17.59
C ARG A 20 8.03 -0.49 17.38
N PRO A 21 8.95 0.23 18.05
CA PRO A 21 10.36 -0.15 18.04
C PRO A 21 10.54 -1.54 18.69
N CYS A 22 11.52 -2.30 18.22
CA CYS A 22 11.86 -3.60 18.79
C CYS A 22 13.34 -3.67 19.14
N GLU A 23 13.66 -4.46 20.16
CA GLU A 23 15.03 -4.76 20.52
C GLU A 23 15.77 -5.35 19.30
N GLY A 24 16.98 -4.87 19.02
CA GLY A 24 17.74 -5.22 17.81
C GLY A 24 17.60 -4.24 16.64
N GLY A 25 17.09 -3.03 16.86
CA GLY A 25 17.10 -1.95 15.85
C GLY A 25 16.05 -2.09 14.75
N GLY A 26 15.08 -2.99 14.94
CA GLY A 26 13.93 -3.18 14.05
C GLY A 26 12.68 -2.45 14.50
N SER A 27 11.59 -2.65 13.77
CA SER A 27 10.26 -2.20 14.17
C SER A 27 9.22 -3.25 13.78
N ILE A 28 8.23 -3.44 14.64
CA ILE A 28 7.02 -4.19 14.32
C ILE A 28 5.98 -3.20 13.79
N ILE A 29 5.40 -3.53 12.65
CA ILE A 29 4.39 -2.71 11.98
C ILE A 29 3.09 -3.51 11.94
N HIS A 30 2.04 -2.98 12.56
CA HIS A 30 0.67 -3.46 12.42
C HIS A 30 -0.09 -2.50 11.51
N ILE A 31 -0.76 -3.02 10.49
CA ILE A 31 -1.63 -2.24 9.59
C ILE A 31 -3.00 -2.90 9.65
N VAL A 32 -4.02 -2.08 9.86
CA VAL A 32 -5.43 -2.48 9.84
C VAL A 32 -6.08 -1.69 8.73
N ASP A 33 -6.56 -2.39 7.71
CA ASP A 33 -7.29 -1.81 6.58
C ASP A 33 -8.70 -2.41 6.58
N HIS A 34 -9.71 -1.55 6.46
CA HIS A 34 -11.11 -1.94 6.35
C HIS A 34 -11.77 -1.10 5.26
N MET A 35 -11.84 -1.71 4.08
CA MET A 35 -12.55 -1.13 2.94
C MET A 35 -13.91 -1.80 2.79
N ASP A 36 -14.94 -1.00 2.56
CA ASP A 36 -16.26 -1.42 2.10
C ASP A 36 -16.41 -1.01 0.63
N LEU A 37 -16.81 -1.98 -0.18
CA LEU A 37 -16.94 -1.82 -1.61
C LEU A 37 -18.40 -1.77 -2.06
N GLU A 38 -19.36 -1.70 -1.11
CA GLU A 38 -20.80 -1.74 -1.40
C GLU A 38 -21.15 -2.90 -2.35
N PRO A 39 -20.74 -4.15 -2.05
CA PRO A 39 -20.85 -5.28 -2.99
C PRO A 39 -22.30 -5.60 -3.38
N TRP A 40 -23.27 -5.14 -2.59
CA TRP A 40 -24.71 -5.25 -2.87
C TRP A 40 -25.17 -4.37 -4.04
N SER A 41 -24.43 -3.31 -4.37
CA SER A 41 -24.67 -2.46 -5.54
C SER A 41 -24.25 -3.14 -6.86
N VAL A 42 -23.45 -4.21 -6.79
CA VAL A 42 -22.93 -4.93 -7.96
C VAL A 42 -23.90 -6.03 -8.38
N PRO A 43 -24.34 -6.06 -9.66
CA PRO A 43 -25.15 -7.15 -10.20
C PRO A 43 -24.50 -8.52 -9.97
N GLU A 44 -25.31 -9.52 -9.64
CA GLU A 44 -24.82 -10.87 -9.27
C GLU A 44 -23.92 -11.53 -10.32
N VAL A 45 -24.18 -11.28 -11.61
CA VAL A 45 -23.38 -11.79 -12.74
C VAL A 45 -21.97 -11.17 -12.79
N LEU A 46 -21.80 -9.94 -12.31
CA LEU A 46 -20.52 -9.24 -12.27
C LEU A 46 -19.77 -9.47 -10.95
N ARG A 47 -20.44 -10.00 -9.93
CA ARG A 47 -19.87 -10.25 -8.60
C ARG A 47 -18.59 -11.11 -8.64
N PRO A 48 -18.45 -12.15 -9.49
CA PRO A 48 -17.19 -12.92 -9.60
C PRO A 48 -16.01 -12.13 -10.18
N LEU A 49 -16.29 -11.07 -10.94
CA LEU A 49 -15.26 -10.17 -11.49
C LEU A 49 -14.84 -9.11 -10.48
N TYR A 50 -15.57 -8.98 -9.38
CA TYR A 50 -15.31 -8.02 -8.33
C TYR A 50 -14.46 -8.66 -7.23
N GLU A 51 -13.29 -8.08 -6.95
CA GLU A 51 -12.47 -8.56 -5.83
C GLU A 51 -13.18 -8.28 -4.50
N SER A 52 -13.09 -9.23 -3.56
CA SER A 52 -13.66 -8.99 -2.24
C SER A 52 -12.92 -7.83 -1.56
N PRO A 53 -13.59 -7.04 -0.72
CA PRO A 53 -12.96 -5.94 0.00
C PRO A 53 -11.73 -6.40 0.80
N THR A 54 -11.79 -7.59 1.39
CA THR A 54 -10.67 -8.21 2.13
C THR A 54 -9.46 -8.50 1.24
N VAL A 55 -9.67 -9.03 0.03
CA VAL A 55 -8.56 -9.33 -0.90
C VAL A 55 -7.91 -8.05 -1.38
N LEU A 56 -8.72 -7.02 -1.68
CA LEU A 56 -8.23 -5.72 -2.09
C LEU A 56 -7.41 -5.07 -0.97
N ALA A 57 -7.95 -5.03 0.25
CA ALA A 57 -7.28 -4.52 1.46
C ALA A 57 -6.00 -5.28 1.80
N GLN A 58 -5.97 -6.60 1.57
CA GLN A 58 -4.77 -7.40 1.76
C GLN A 58 -3.69 -7.07 0.73
N LYS A 59 -4.06 -6.90 -0.55
CA LYS A 59 -3.12 -6.55 -1.62
C LYS A 59 -2.49 -5.18 -1.39
N THR A 60 -3.30 -4.17 -1.03
CA THR A 60 -2.83 -2.82 -0.69
C THR A 60 -1.88 -2.87 0.51
N THR A 61 -2.27 -3.55 1.58
CA THR A 61 -1.45 -3.71 2.79
C THR A 61 -0.11 -4.40 2.49
N MET A 62 -0.13 -5.47 1.69
CA MET A 62 1.08 -6.21 1.35
C MET A 62 2.01 -5.40 0.44
N ALA A 63 1.47 -4.62 -0.49
CA ALA A 63 2.26 -3.69 -1.30
C ALA A 63 2.92 -2.61 -0.43
N ALA A 64 2.20 -2.04 0.53
CA ALA A 64 2.74 -1.07 1.49
C ALA A 64 3.88 -1.66 2.32
N LEU A 65 3.71 -2.88 2.87
CA LEU A 65 4.77 -3.55 3.64
C LEU A 65 6.01 -3.86 2.81
N ARG A 66 5.86 -4.30 1.56
CA ARG A 66 6.98 -4.51 0.64
C ARG A 66 7.72 -3.20 0.36
N HIS A 67 6.98 -2.12 0.16
CA HIS A 67 7.56 -0.80 -0.05
C HIS A 67 8.35 -0.34 1.19
N LEU A 68 7.77 -0.42 2.39
CA LEU A 68 8.44 -0.05 3.64
C LEU A 68 9.72 -0.87 3.89
N ARG A 69 9.68 -2.18 3.62
CA ARG A 69 10.86 -3.05 3.70
C ARG A 69 11.95 -2.60 2.71
N GLN A 70 11.56 -2.27 1.48
CA GLN A 70 12.49 -1.77 0.47
C GLN A 70 13.15 -0.46 0.92
N ILE A 71 12.37 0.50 1.45
CA ILE A 71 12.90 1.75 1.99
C ILE A 71 13.89 1.47 3.14
N SER A 72 13.52 0.61 4.08
CA SER A 72 14.37 0.26 5.22
C SER A 72 15.71 -0.30 4.78
N HIS A 73 15.73 -1.25 3.83
CA HIS A 73 16.98 -1.80 3.31
C HIS A 73 17.85 -0.77 2.58
N GLU A 74 17.26 0.19 1.89
CA GLU A 74 18.00 1.25 1.21
C GLU A 74 18.65 2.24 2.19
N VAL A 75 18.00 2.54 3.31
CA VAL A 75 18.51 3.46 4.33
C VAL A 75 19.62 2.82 5.18
N SER A 76 19.53 1.52 5.48
CA SER A 76 20.52 0.81 6.31
C SER A 76 21.85 0.49 5.62
N GLN A 77 21.97 0.68 4.30
CA GLN A 77 23.19 0.34 3.55
C GLN A 77 24.12 1.56 3.43
N PRO A 78 25.36 1.51 3.95
CA PRO A 78 26.33 2.57 3.76
C PRO A 78 26.86 2.53 2.32
N ASN A 79 26.32 3.39 1.46
CA ASN A 79 26.85 3.83 0.15
C ASN A 79 27.92 2.90 -0.48
N VAL A 80 27.58 1.65 -0.80
CA VAL A 80 28.47 0.77 -1.56
C VAL A 80 28.48 1.27 -2.99
N THR A 81 29.58 1.94 -3.35
CA THR A 81 29.95 2.38 -4.69
C THR A 81 30.17 1.17 -5.59
N GLY A 82 29.09 0.51 -6.00
CA GLY A 82 29.08 -0.56 -6.98
C GLY A 82 27.92 -0.33 -7.94
N TRP A 83 28.23 -0.23 -9.23
CA TRP A 83 27.38 0.16 -10.36
C TRP A 83 26.05 -0.61 -10.57
N GLY A 84 25.53 -1.36 -9.60
CA GLY A 84 24.36 -2.24 -9.74
C GLY A 84 23.07 -1.80 -9.04
N ARG A 85 23.05 -0.71 -8.25
CA ARG A 85 21.83 -0.29 -7.52
C ARG A 85 21.73 1.23 -7.44
N ARG A 86 20.85 1.84 -8.24
CA ARG A 86 20.28 3.18 -7.96
C ARG A 86 18.77 3.16 -7.70
N PRO A 87 18.26 2.45 -6.68
CA PRO A 87 16.83 2.50 -6.33
C PRO A 87 16.42 3.85 -5.73
N ALA A 88 17.29 4.52 -4.97
CA ALA A 88 16.98 5.82 -4.35
C ALA A 88 16.76 6.94 -5.39
N ALA A 89 17.57 6.97 -6.46
CA ALA A 89 17.38 7.91 -7.57
C ALA A 89 16.10 7.60 -8.36
N LEU A 90 15.77 6.31 -8.54
CA LEU A 90 14.49 5.89 -9.15
C LEU A 90 13.28 6.24 -8.27
N ARG A 91 13.38 6.11 -6.94
CA ARG A 91 12.34 6.58 -6.00
C ARG A 91 12.16 8.09 -6.08
N ALA A 92 13.26 8.85 -6.08
CA ALA A 92 13.21 10.30 -6.24
C ALA A 92 12.61 10.71 -7.60
N LEU A 93 12.95 10.01 -8.68
CA LEU A 93 12.36 10.23 -10.00
C LEU A 93 10.86 9.90 -10.02
N SER A 94 10.46 8.75 -9.48
CA SER A 94 9.05 8.34 -9.37
C SER A 94 8.23 9.35 -8.57
N GLN A 95 8.75 9.86 -7.45
CA GLN A 95 8.12 10.92 -6.65
C GLN A 95 8.00 12.25 -7.42
N ARG A 96 8.95 12.56 -8.31
CA ARG A 96 8.87 13.75 -9.18
C ARG A 96 7.85 13.58 -10.30
N LEU A 97 7.68 12.36 -10.83
CA LEU A 97 6.71 12.06 -11.89
C LEU A 97 5.27 11.92 -11.35
N SER A 98 5.10 11.62 -10.06
CA SER A 98 3.79 11.50 -9.42
C SER A 98 3.21 12.84 -8.91
N ARG A 99 3.88 13.96 -9.18
CA ARG A 99 3.41 15.33 -8.89
C ARG A 99 2.86 15.96 -10.16
#